data_AF-A0AAC9FQW6-F1
#
_entry.id   AF-A0AAC9FQW6-F1
#
_cell.length_a   1.000
_cell.length_b   1.000
_cell.length_c   1.000
_cell.angle_alpha   90.00
_cell.angle_beta   90.00
_cell.angle_gamma   90.00
#
_symmetry.space_group_name_H-M   'P 1'
#
loop_
_entity.id
_entity.type
_entity.pdbx_description
1 polymer ?
#
loop_
_entity_poly.entity_id
_entity_poly.type
_entity_poly.pdbx_seq_one_letter_code
_entity_poly.pdbx_strand_id
1 'polypeptide(L)'
;MRRYLSARPIAAVLCAGALLAGTQAAWAGAQKEEYLADSVRSALSAAVADSRPLRPVFANNDEQLGYLRWLAEMSVRMSGKIPQASVRVELIETAYYEAKRAGLDPALVLGLIQVESGFRKYAMSSAGAMGLMQVMPFWTRSIGDNDARKLFHLQSNLRYGCTILRHYLDIEGGNLYLALGRYNGSRGQPQYPNAVLAAWKRWQYQESSALTVSAPVPAEAQPPRAKALPDVPARNPFSPLRIAAGSAGGS
;
A
#
# COMPACT_ATOMS: atom_id res chain seq x y z
N MET A 1 -42.78 -29.27 67.21
CA MET A 1 -42.05 -28.04 66.86
C MET A 1 -41.13 -28.32 65.69
N ARG A 2 -41.34 -27.64 64.56
CA ARG A 2 -40.50 -27.67 63.36
C ARG A 2 -39.06 -27.27 63.70
N ARG A 3 -38.06 -27.90 63.07
CA ARG A 3 -36.81 -27.25 62.67
C ARG A 3 -36.13 -28.04 61.54
N TYR A 4 -35.92 -27.29 60.46
CA TYR A 4 -35.51 -27.67 59.12
C TYR A 4 -34.07 -28.19 59.04
N LEU A 5 -33.85 -29.23 58.23
CA LEU A 5 -32.56 -29.60 57.65
C LEU A 5 -32.21 -28.56 56.56
N SER A 6 -31.18 -27.75 56.79
CA SER A 6 -30.61 -26.86 55.77
C SER A 6 -29.59 -27.62 54.91
N ALA A 7 -29.92 -27.80 53.64
CA ALA A 7 -29.02 -28.32 52.62
C ALA A 7 -27.84 -27.36 52.37
N ARG A 8 -26.63 -27.91 52.22
CA ARG A 8 -25.43 -27.17 51.79
C ARG A 8 -25.47 -27.02 50.27
N PRO A 9 -25.27 -25.81 49.69
CA PRO A 9 -25.16 -25.67 48.24
C PRO A 9 -23.79 -26.16 47.77
N ILE A 10 -23.80 -27.07 46.79
CA ILE A 10 -22.66 -27.48 45.99
C ILE A 10 -22.29 -26.28 45.10
N ALA A 11 -21.12 -25.70 45.31
CA ALA A 11 -20.58 -24.66 44.44
C ALA A 11 -20.20 -25.28 43.08
N ALA A 12 -21.05 -25.06 42.07
CA ALA A 12 -20.73 -25.36 40.68
C ALA A 12 -19.71 -24.33 40.17
N VAL A 13 -18.46 -24.77 40.01
CA VAL A 13 -17.42 -24.02 39.30
C VAL A 13 -17.74 -24.10 37.81
N LEU A 14 -18.42 -23.08 37.28
CA LEU A 14 -18.53 -22.86 35.84
C LEU A 14 -17.22 -22.26 35.35
N CYS A 15 -16.37 -23.09 34.74
CA CYS A 15 -15.26 -22.65 33.92
C CYS A 15 -15.80 -21.90 32.68
N ALA A 16 -15.96 -20.59 32.80
CA ALA A 16 -16.14 -19.72 31.66
C ALA A 16 -14.81 -19.65 30.90
N GLY A 17 -14.68 -20.49 29.87
CA GLY A 17 -13.59 -20.42 28.91
C GLY A 17 -13.65 -19.09 28.17
N ALA A 18 -12.79 -18.16 28.57
CA ALA A 18 -12.58 -16.91 27.87
C ALA A 18 -11.91 -17.20 26.52
N LEU A 19 -12.72 -17.22 25.45
CA LEU A 19 -12.24 -17.04 24.08
C LEU A 19 -11.76 -15.59 23.94
N LEU A 20 -10.56 -15.30 24.46
CA LEU A 20 -9.82 -14.09 24.14
C LEU A 20 -9.30 -14.24 22.71
N ALA A 21 -10.16 -13.95 21.74
CA ALA A 21 -9.71 -13.59 20.40
C ALA A 21 -8.82 -12.35 20.54
N GLY A 22 -7.50 -12.58 20.48
CA GLY A 22 -6.50 -11.54 20.65
C GLY A 22 -6.72 -10.41 19.65
N THR A 23 -7.29 -9.31 20.12
CA THR A 23 -7.23 -8.04 19.42
C THR A 23 -5.77 -7.62 19.43
N GLN A 24 -5.06 -7.83 18.33
CA GLN A 24 -3.77 -7.16 18.14
C GLN A 24 -4.07 -5.65 18.19
N ALA A 25 -3.78 -5.05 19.34
CA ALA A 25 -3.89 -3.62 19.55
C ALA A 25 -3.07 -2.94 18.45
N ALA A 26 -3.68 -1.96 17.79
CA ALA A 26 -2.99 -1.12 16.82
C ALA A 26 -1.77 -0.51 17.52
N TRP A 27 -0.59 -0.71 16.97
CA TRP A 27 0.65 -0.15 17.50
C TRP A 27 0.81 1.34 17.11
N ALA A 28 -0.28 2.09 17.02
CA ALA A 28 -0.25 3.50 16.67
C ALA A 28 0.25 4.31 17.87
N GLY A 29 1.47 4.84 17.76
CA GLY A 29 2.08 5.69 18.76
C GLY A 29 1.50 7.12 18.72
N ALA A 30 1.81 7.90 19.74
CA ALA A 30 1.40 9.30 19.84
C ALA A 30 2.36 10.21 19.05
N GLN A 31 2.37 10.05 17.72
CA GLN A 31 3.13 10.94 16.84
C GLN A 31 2.73 12.40 17.10
N LYS A 32 3.73 13.26 17.25
CA LYS A 32 3.55 14.70 17.45
C LYS A 32 3.73 15.44 16.13
N GLU A 33 3.00 16.53 15.96
CA GLU A 33 3.17 17.43 14.83
C GLU A 33 4.53 18.12 14.92
N GLU A 34 5.32 18.03 13.85
CA GLU A 34 6.62 18.67 13.73
C GLU A 34 6.52 19.87 12.78
N TYR A 35 7.35 20.90 12.98
CA TYR A 35 7.36 22.05 12.09
C TYR A 35 7.98 21.67 10.74
N LEU A 36 7.24 21.90 9.66
CA LEU A 36 7.70 21.73 8.29
C LEU A 36 8.12 23.07 7.71
N ALA A 37 9.33 23.12 7.14
CA ALA A 37 9.74 24.24 6.29
C ALA A 37 8.75 24.40 5.11
N ASP A 38 8.52 25.64 4.67
CA ASP A 38 7.50 25.92 3.65
C ASP A 38 7.73 25.16 2.35
N SER A 39 8.98 25.02 1.92
CA SER A 39 9.34 24.24 0.73
C SER A 39 8.99 22.76 0.86
N VAL A 40 9.24 22.17 2.04
CA VAL A 40 8.87 20.78 2.36
C VAL A 40 7.36 20.65 2.38
N ARG A 41 6.67 21.57 3.06
CA ARG A 41 5.20 21.60 3.10
C ARG A 41 4.61 21.62 1.69
N SER A 42 5.06 22.53 0.83
CA SER A 42 4.59 22.64 -0.56
C SER A 42 4.84 21.36 -1.35
N ALA A 43 6.02 20.74 -1.22
CA ALA A 43 6.33 19.49 -1.91
C ALA A 43 5.43 18.32 -1.45
N LEU A 44 5.21 18.20 -0.14
CA LEU A 44 4.33 17.17 0.41
C LEU A 44 2.86 17.42 0.03
N SER A 45 2.41 18.67 0.04
CA SER A 45 1.06 19.04 -0.42
C SER A 45 0.82 18.66 -1.87
N ALA A 46 1.79 18.95 -2.76
CA ALA A 46 1.71 18.53 -4.16
C ALA A 46 1.65 16.99 -4.30
N ALA A 47 2.43 16.27 -3.48
CA ALA A 47 2.45 14.81 -3.51
C ALA A 47 1.13 14.16 -3.04
N VAL A 48 0.42 14.77 -2.08
CA VAL A 48 -0.87 14.22 -1.62
C VAL A 48 -2.07 14.69 -2.45
N ALA A 49 -1.97 15.84 -3.12
CA ALA A 49 -3.04 16.40 -3.96
C ALA A 49 -3.15 15.77 -5.35
N ASP A 50 -2.14 15.02 -5.78
CA ASP A 50 -2.20 14.24 -7.03
C ASP A 50 -3.47 13.36 -7.04
N SER A 51 -4.19 13.33 -8.15
CA SER A 51 -5.45 12.59 -8.32
C SER A 51 -5.42 11.61 -9.50
N ARG A 52 -4.22 11.35 -10.07
CA ARG A 52 -4.05 10.45 -11.21
C ARG A 52 -4.57 9.03 -10.91
N PRO A 53 -5.10 8.31 -11.93
CA PRO A 53 -5.69 6.99 -11.75
C PRO A 53 -4.71 5.96 -11.16
N LEU A 54 -5.24 5.06 -10.33
CA LEU A 54 -4.52 3.94 -9.72
C LEU A 54 -4.29 2.83 -10.75
N ARG A 55 -3.27 2.96 -11.59
CA ARG A 55 -2.84 1.86 -12.45
C ARG A 55 -1.32 1.76 -12.45
N PRO A 56 -0.77 0.62 -11.99
CA PRO A 56 0.61 0.28 -12.30
C PRO A 56 0.84 0.34 -13.81
N VAL A 57 1.89 1.06 -14.21
CA VAL A 57 2.37 1.10 -15.60
C VAL A 57 3.68 0.33 -15.62
N PHE A 58 3.81 -0.59 -16.58
CA PHE A 58 4.98 -1.46 -16.72
C PHE A 58 5.72 -1.11 -18.00
N ALA A 59 7.05 -1.18 -17.97
CA ALA A 59 7.87 -0.87 -19.13
C ALA A 59 7.79 -1.97 -20.21
N ASN A 60 7.53 -3.21 -19.79
CA ASN A 60 7.52 -4.39 -20.64
C ASN A 60 6.59 -5.49 -20.07
N ASN A 61 6.38 -6.54 -20.87
CA ASN A 61 5.52 -7.66 -20.51
C ASN A 61 6.07 -8.48 -19.34
N ASP A 62 7.39 -8.56 -19.15
CA ASP A 62 8.00 -9.34 -18.08
C ASP A 62 7.73 -8.69 -16.71
N GLU A 63 7.87 -7.37 -16.62
CA GLU A 63 7.49 -6.59 -15.43
C GLU A 63 6.00 -6.74 -15.10
N GLN A 64 5.15 -6.68 -16.13
CA GLN A 64 3.71 -6.87 -15.96
C GLN A 64 3.41 -8.29 -15.46
N LEU A 65 4.06 -9.31 -16.02
CA LEU A 65 3.87 -10.70 -15.60
C LEU A 65 4.36 -10.92 -14.16
N GLY A 66 5.52 -10.35 -13.80
CA GLY A 66 6.06 -10.39 -12.43
C GLY A 66 5.10 -9.72 -11.43
N TYR A 67 4.52 -8.57 -11.79
CA TYR A 67 3.48 -7.93 -10.98
C TYR A 67 2.24 -8.81 -10.82
N LEU A 68 1.75 -9.44 -11.89
CA LEU A 68 0.56 -10.30 -11.80
C LEU A 68 0.81 -11.53 -10.90
N ARG A 69 2.01 -12.12 -10.96
CA ARG A 69 2.43 -13.21 -10.06
C ARG A 69 2.49 -12.73 -8.61
N TRP A 70 3.10 -11.57 -8.37
CA TRP A 70 3.13 -10.93 -7.06
C TRP A 70 1.72 -10.66 -6.52
N LEU A 71 0.84 -10.07 -7.33
CA LEU A 71 -0.54 -9.74 -6.97
C LEU A 71 -1.33 -11.00 -6.60
N ALA A 72 -1.20 -12.07 -7.40
CA ALA A 72 -1.84 -13.36 -7.12
C ALA A 72 -1.38 -13.92 -5.77
N GLU A 73 -0.07 -13.95 -5.52
CA GLU A 73 0.51 -14.45 -4.26
C GLU A 73 0.05 -13.61 -3.06
N MET A 74 0.11 -12.27 -3.14
CA MET A 74 -0.35 -11.39 -2.07
C MET A 74 -1.85 -11.55 -1.80
N SER A 75 -2.65 -11.72 -2.86
CA SER A 75 -4.10 -11.96 -2.74
C SER A 75 -4.39 -13.27 -1.98
N VAL A 76 -3.63 -14.34 -2.25
CA VAL A 76 -3.75 -15.59 -1.50
C VAL A 76 -3.39 -15.38 -0.03
N ARG A 77 -2.23 -14.75 0.26
CA ARG A 77 -1.79 -14.48 1.65
C ARG A 77 -2.77 -13.64 2.44
N MET A 78 -3.45 -12.69 1.79
CA MET A 78 -4.38 -11.76 2.44
C MET A 78 -5.82 -12.30 2.50
N SER A 79 -6.13 -13.42 1.85
CA SER A 79 -7.48 -13.99 1.79
C SER A 79 -8.12 -14.24 3.16
N GLY A 80 -7.33 -14.68 4.16
CA GLY A 80 -7.79 -14.89 5.52
C GLY A 80 -8.08 -13.60 6.31
N LYS A 81 -7.58 -12.45 5.85
CA LYS A 81 -7.81 -11.13 6.49
C LYS A 81 -8.89 -10.32 5.79
N ILE A 82 -8.97 -10.43 4.46
CA ILE A 82 -9.98 -9.76 3.63
C ILE A 82 -10.60 -10.83 2.72
N PRO A 83 -11.71 -11.47 3.12
CA PRO A 83 -12.31 -12.56 2.35
C PRO A 83 -12.79 -12.14 0.96
N GLN A 84 -13.39 -10.95 0.85
CA GLN A 84 -13.91 -10.43 -0.42
C GLN A 84 -12.77 -10.10 -1.39
N ALA A 85 -12.74 -10.81 -2.52
CA ALA A 85 -11.63 -10.74 -3.47
C ALA A 85 -11.46 -9.37 -4.12
N SER A 86 -12.56 -8.70 -4.50
CA SER A 86 -12.52 -7.37 -5.11
C SER A 86 -11.85 -6.34 -4.21
N VAL A 87 -12.27 -6.25 -2.94
CA VAL A 87 -11.69 -5.33 -1.95
C VAL A 87 -10.24 -5.67 -1.64
N ARG A 88 -9.90 -6.95 -1.57
CA ARG A 88 -8.53 -7.40 -1.33
C ARG A 88 -7.60 -7.01 -2.48
N VAL A 89 -8.01 -7.26 -3.72
CA VAL A 89 -7.25 -6.86 -4.91
C VAL A 89 -7.12 -5.34 -4.94
N GLU A 90 -8.22 -4.60 -4.80
CA GLU A 90 -8.22 -3.13 -4.78
C GLU A 90 -7.20 -2.57 -3.76
N LEU A 91 -7.16 -3.12 -2.54
CA LEU A 91 -6.18 -2.72 -1.53
C LEU A 91 -4.75 -3.02 -1.95
N ILE A 92 -4.46 -4.24 -2.45
CA ILE A 92 -3.11 -4.66 -2.82
C ILE A 92 -2.59 -3.83 -4.00
N GLU A 93 -3.41 -3.62 -5.03
CA GLU A 93 -3.05 -2.81 -6.20
C GLU A 93 -2.80 -1.35 -5.80
N THR A 94 -3.67 -0.79 -4.96
CA THR A 94 -3.49 0.59 -4.46
C THR A 94 -2.23 0.70 -3.61
N ALA A 95 -1.97 -0.25 -2.70
CA ALA A 95 -0.78 -0.25 -1.88
C ALA A 95 0.50 -0.36 -2.73
N TYR A 96 0.49 -1.21 -3.77
CA TYR A 96 1.59 -1.30 -4.73
C TYR A 96 1.85 0.03 -5.43
N TYR A 97 0.80 0.63 -6.01
CA TYR A 97 0.91 1.90 -6.72
C TYR A 97 1.43 3.02 -5.82
N GLU A 98 0.85 3.16 -4.62
CA GLU A 98 1.20 4.22 -3.67
C GLU A 98 2.63 4.06 -3.12
N ALA A 99 3.05 2.83 -2.85
CA ALA A 99 4.42 2.53 -2.47
C ALA A 99 5.40 2.91 -3.60
N LYS A 100 5.16 2.42 -4.82
CA LYS A 100 6.05 2.69 -5.97
C LYS A 100 6.13 4.17 -6.30
N ARG A 101 5.03 4.93 -6.25
CA ARG A 101 5.05 6.38 -6.46
C ARG A 101 5.91 7.11 -5.42
N ALA A 102 5.83 6.68 -4.15
CA ALA A 102 6.68 7.22 -3.09
C ALA A 102 8.11 6.62 -3.10
N GLY A 103 8.44 5.73 -4.03
CA GLY A 103 9.72 5.02 -4.09
C GLY A 103 9.96 4.07 -2.90
N LEU A 104 8.90 3.57 -2.28
CA LEU A 104 8.94 2.60 -1.20
C LEU A 104 8.77 1.18 -1.74
N ASP A 105 9.26 0.19 -0.99
CA ASP A 105 8.98 -1.22 -1.26
C ASP A 105 7.51 -1.54 -0.94
N PRO A 106 6.72 -2.09 -1.90
CA PRO A 106 5.35 -2.56 -1.63
C PRO A 106 5.25 -3.54 -0.45
N ALA A 107 6.22 -4.44 -0.26
CA ALA A 107 6.23 -5.37 0.87
C ALA A 107 6.40 -4.65 2.22
N LEU A 108 7.18 -3.57 2.26
CA LEU A 108 7.33 -2.74 3.45
C LEU A 108 6.00 -2.06 3.79
N VAL A 109 5.31 -1.51 2.79
CA VAL A 109 4.00 -0.86 2.99
C VAL A 109 2.94 -1.86 3.48
N LEU A 110 2.88 -3.07 2.92
CA LEU A 110 1.98 -4.13 3.42
C LEU A 110 2.33 -4.54 4.85
N GLY A 111 3.61 -4.66 5.19
CA GLY A 111 4.07 -4.94 6.55
C GLY A 111 3.69 -3.84 7.54
N LEU A 112 3.84 -2.58 7.15
CA LEU A 112 3.43 -1.42 7.94
C LEU A 112 1.91 -1.41 8.18
N ILE A 113 1.09 -1.59 7.13
CA ILE A 113 -0.38 -1.68 7.26
C ILE A 113 -0.79 -2.81 8.21
N GLN A 114 -0.10 -3.96 8.14
CA GLN A 114 -0.36 -5.07 9.05
C GLN A 114 -0.16 -4.67 10.52
N VAL A 115 0.92 -3.96 10.84
CA VAL A 115 1.23 -3.54 12.22
C VAL A 115 0.30 -2.41 12.67
N GLU A 116 -0.02 -1.47 11.79
CA GLU A 116 -0.83 -0.30 12.11
C GLU A 116 -2.30 -0.64 12.31
N SER A 117 -2.92 -1.32 11.35
CA SER A 117 -4.37 -1.55 11.35
C SER A 117 -4.77 -3.01 11.26
N GLY A 118 -3.83 -3.92 10.98
CA GLY A 118 -4.17 -5.29 10.61
C GLY A 118 -5.06 -5.35 9.37
N PHE A 119 -4.89 -4.39 8.44
CA PHE A 119 -5.69 -4.21 7.23
C PHE A 119 -7.15 -3.75 7.46
N ARG A 120 -7.47 -3.20 8.64
CA ARG A 120 -8.80 -2.63 8.92
C ARG A 120 -8.90 -1.21 8.36
N LYS A 121 -9.63 -1.04 7.25
CA LYS A 121 -9.82 0.25 6.55
C LYS A 121 -10.32 1.38 7.46
N TYR A 122 -11.20 1.07 8.42
CA TYR A 122 -11.82 2.04 9.32
C TYR A 122 -11.20 2.05 10.73
N ALA A 123 -9.95 1.61 10.87
CA ALA A 123 -9.26 1.64 12.17
C ALA A 123 -9.09 3.07 12.68
N MET A 124 -9.33 3.26 13.98
CA MET A 124 -9.04 4.49 14.70
C MET A 124 -8.35 4.12 16.02
N SER A 125 -7.20 4.73 16.32
CA SER A 125 -6.52 4.54 17.60
C SER A 125 -7.06 5.47 18.69
N SER A 126 -6.72 5.19 19.95
CA SER A 126 -7.01 6.09 21.07
C SER A 126 -6.31 7.46 20.95
N ALA A 127 -5.17 7.51 20.24
CA ALA A 127 -4.46 8.75 19.93
C ALA A 127 -5.08 9.52 18.74
N GLY A 128 -6.10 8.96 18.08
CA GLY A 128 -6.81 9.56 16.96
C GLY A 128 -6.21 9.26 15.58
N ALA A 129 -5.26 8.34 15.48
CA ALA A 129 -4.70 7.91 14.20
C ALA A 129 -5.76 7.16 13.36
N MET A 130 -5.82 7.41 12.05
CA MET A 130 -6.93 6.96 11.20
C MET A 130 -6.49 6.09 10.02
N GLY A 131 -7.30 5.07 9.72
CA GLY A 131 -7.23 4.25 8.52
C GLY A 131 -6.12 3.19 8.51
N LEU A 132 -5.80 2.69 7.32
CA LEU A 132 -4.92 1.53 7.11
C LEU A 132 -3.49 1.73 7.62
N MET A 133 -2.92 2.90 7.37
CA MET A 133 -1.57 3.28 7.77
C MET A 133 -1.56 4.17 9.03
N GLN A 134 -2.70 4.27 9.73
CA GLN A 134 -2.85 5.03 10.98
C GLN A 134 -2.25 6.45 10.88
N VAL A 135 -2.70 7.21 9.89
CA VAL A 135 -2.25 8.58 9.67
C VAL A 135 -2.89 9.50 10.70
N MET A 136 -2.10 10.37 11.33
CA MET A 136 -2.62 11.37 12.26
C MET A 136 -3.38 12.49 11.53
N PRO A 137 -4.56 12.93 12.01
CA PRO A 137 -5.37 13.97 11.38
C PRO A 137 -4.67 15.32 11.18
N PHE A 138 -3.64 15.64 11.96
CA PHE A 138 -2.91 16.89 11.75
C PHE A 138 -2.25 16.97 10.37
N TRP A 139 -1.85 15.85 9.77
CA TRP A 139 -1.26 15.84 8.44
C TRP A 139 -2.19 16.39 7.37
N THR A 140 -3.51 16.20 7.48
CA THR A 140 -4.44 16.81 6.51
C THR A 140 -4.49 18.32 6.66
N ARG A 141 -4.19 18.88 7.84
CA ARG A 141 -4.00 20.33 8.02
C ARG A 141 -2.65 20.80 7.49
N SER A 142 -1.59 20.06 7.82
CA SER A 142 -0.23 20.51 7.55
C SER A 142 0.09 20.46 6.05
N ILE A 143 -0.36 19.43 5.34
CA ILE A 143 -0.03 19.18 3.92
C ILE A 143 -1.27 18.89 3.05
N GLY A 144 -2.48 19.10 3.55
CA GLY A 144 -3.72 18.72 2.87
C GLY A 144 -4.75 19.82 2.80
N ASP A 145 -6.02 19.42 2.68
CA ASP A 145 -7.20 20.28 2.63
C ASP A 145 -7.97 20.34 3.96
N ASN A 146 -7.35 19.89 5.05
CA ASN A 146 -7.94 19.78 6.39
C ASN A 146 -9.14 18.82 6.50
N ASP A 147 -9.41 17.96 5.49
CA ASP A 147 -10.47 16.96 5.59
C ASP A 147 -9.94 15.61 6.13
N ALA A 148 -9.94 15.47 7.46
CA ALA A 148 -9.50 14.24 8.12
C ALA A 148 -10.33 12.99 7.73
N ARG A 149 -11.58 13.14 7.27
CA ARG A 149 -12.45 12.01 6.89
C ARG A 149 -11.88 11.25 5.71
N LYS A 150 -11.08 11.92 4.86
CA LYS A 150 -10.40 11.30 3.72
C LYS A 150 -9.39 10.23 4.15
N LEU A 151 -8.92 10.26 5.40
CA LEU A 151 -8.03 9.22 5.93
C LEU A 151 -8.73 7.86 6.06
N PHE A 152 -10.05 7.75 5.89
CA PHE A 152 -10.76 6.48 5.76
C PHE A 152 -10.94 6.01 4.30
N HIS A 153 -10.60 6.84 3.31
CA HIS A 153 -10.60 6.42 1.91
C HIS A 153 -9.29 5.70 1.60
N LEU A 154 -9.39 4.58 0.88
CA LEU A 154 -8.28 3.66 0.62
C LEU A 154 -7.07 4.39 -0.01
N GLN A 155 -7.29 5.04 -1.15
CA GLN A 155 -6.23 5.74 -1.87
C GLN A 155 -5.64 6.87 -1.05
N SER A 156 -6.49 7.75 -0.50
CA SER A 156 -6.02 8.90 0.28
C SER A 156 -5.20 8.46 1.49
N ASN A 157 -5.64 7.46 2.26
CA ASN A 157 -4.89 6.99 3.41
C ASN A 157 -3.50 6.46 3.02
N LEU A 158 -3.44 5.61 1.99
CA LEU A 158 -2.18 5.06 1.49
C LEU A 158 -1.27 6.14 0.91
N ARG A 159 -1.86 7.17 0.26
CA ARG A 159 -1.14 8.33 -0.28
C ARG A 159 -0.48 9.14 0.82
N TYR A 160 -1.23 9.51 1.85
CA TYR A 160 -0.66 10.22 2.99
C TYR A 160 0.41 9.36 3.68
N GLY A 161 0.10 8.11 4.03
CA GLY A 161 1.02 7.24 4.75
C GLY A 161 2.34 6.99 3.99
N CYS A 162 2.28 6.72 2.69
CA CYS A 162 3.49 6.54 1.87
C CYS A 162 4.29 7.84 1.71
N THR A 163 3.63 8.99 1.49
CA THR A 163 4.30 10.29 1.40
C THR A 163 4.99 10.67 2.72
N ILE A 164 4.33 10.45 3.86
CA ILE A 164 4.87 10.73 5.19
C ILE A 164 6.04 9.79 5.51
N LEU A 165 5.92 8.50 5.21
CA LEU A 165 7.02 7.56 5.44
C LEU A 165 8.24 7.88 4.58
N ARG A 166 8.05 8.23 3.30
CA ARG A 166 9.13 8.70 2.43
C ARG A 166 9.79 9.95 3.03
N HIS A 167 9.01 10.95 3.41
CA HIS A 167 9.54 12.14 4.06
C HIS A 167 10.42 11.81 5.27
N TYR A 168 9.96 10.93 6.14
CA TYR A 168 10.76 10.53 7.31
C TYR A 168 11.99 9.71 6.96
N LEU A 169 11.93 8.91 5.90
CA LEU A 169 13.09 8.20 5.40
C LEU A 169 14.17 9.18 4.92
N ASP A 170 13.77 10.24 4.22
CA ASP A 170 14.69 11.24 3.70
C ASP A 170 15.36 12.04 4.83
N ILE A 171 14.61 12.49 5.86
CA ILE A 171 15.19 13.25 6.98
C ILE A 171 16.05 12.39 7.92
N GLU A 172 15.80 11.08 7.98
CA GLU A 172 16.64 10.13 8.73
C GLU A 172 17.78 9.57 7.88
N GLY A 173 18.07 10.17 6.72
CA GLY A 173 19.21 9.81 5.87
C GLY A 173 19.14 8.38 5.32
N GLY A 174 17.93 7.89 5.03
CA GLY A 174 17.70 6.52 4.57
C GLY A 174 17.63 5.48 5.69
N ASN A 175 17.79 5.86 6.96
CA ASN A 175 17.69 4.94 8.08
C ASN A 175 16.23 4.56 8.35
N LEU A 176 15.79 3.46 7.75
CA LEU A 176 14.42 2.95 7.87
C LEU A 176 13.99 2.71 9.33
N TYR A 177 14.89 2.24 10.18
CA TYR A 177 14.56 1.97 11.57
C TYR A 177 14.18 3.25 12.33
N LEU A 178 14.97 4.31 12.16
CA LEU A 178 14.67 5.62 12.76
C LEU A 178 13.44 6.27 12.12
N ALA A 179 13.28 6.13 10.80
CA ALA A 179 12.12 6.65 10.07
C ALA A 179 10.81 6.02 10.56
N LEU A 180 10.79 4.70 10.76
CA LEU A 180 9.63 4.00 11.34
C LEU A 180 9.34 4.47 12.77
N GLY A 181 10.37 4.62 13.60
CA GLY A 181 10.20 5.16 14.95
C GLY A 181 9.59 6.56 14.92
N ARG A 182 10.01 7.44 14.01
CA ARG A 182 9.44 8.78 13.87
C ARG A 182 8.03 8.77 13.26
N TYR A 183 7.78 7.92 12.26
CA TYR A 183 6.45 7.71 11.68
C TYR A 183 5.41 7.39 12.77
N ASN A 184 5.81 6.56 13.74
CA ASN A 184 4.97 6.18 14.86
C ASN A 184 4.93 7.19 16.02
N GLY A 185 6.00 7.98 16.20
CA GLY A 185 6.19 8.81 17.39
C GLY A 185 6.97 8.12 18.53
N SER A 186 7.64 7.01 18.24
CA SER A 186 8.47 6.23 19.17
C SER A 186 9.96 6.22 18.76
N ARG A 187 10.44 7.29 18.11
CA ARG A 187 11.82 7.40 17.62
C ARG A 187 12.83 7.06 18.72
N GLY A 188 13.75 6.14 18.43
CA GLY A 188 14.74 5.63 19.38
C GLY A 188 14.30 4.40 20.17
N GLN A 189 13.01 4.02 20.11
CA GLN A 189 12.49 2.80 20.73
C GLN A 189 12.48 1.63 19.74
N PRO A 190 12.85 0.41 20.17
CA PRO A 190 13.01 -0.72 19.25
C PRO A 190 11.73 -1.44 18.87
N GLN A 191 10.69 -1.37 19.71
CA GLN A 191 9.60 -2.31 19.63
C GLN A 191 8.77 -2.12 18.36
N TYR A 192 8.42 -0.87 18.02
CA TYR A 192 7.64 -0.58 16.82
C TYR A 192 8.42 -0.85 15.51
N PRO A 193 9.65 -0.30 15.31
CA PRO A 193 10.41 -0.60 14.10
C PRO A 193 10.64 -2.10 13.90
N ASN A 194 10.96 -2.85 14.97
CA ASN A 194 11.17 -4.29 14.88
C ASN A 194 9.89 -5.04 14.48
N ALA A 195 8.72 -4.62 14.98
CA ALA A 195 7.45 -5.20 14.58
C ALA A 195 7.18 -5.01 13.07
N VAL A 196 7.42 -3.81 12.54
CA VAL A 196 7.26 -3.51 11.12
C VAL A 196 8.28 -4.24 10.26
N LEU A 197 9.56 -4.28 10.65
CA LEU A 197 10.60 -5.01 9.93
C LEU A 197 10.33 -6.52 9.90
N ALA A 198 9.81 -7.08 10.99
CA ALA A 198 9.38 -8.48 11.03
C ALA A 198 8.17 -8.75 10.14
N ALA A 199 7.22 -7.80 10.06
CA ALA A 199 6.09 -7.88 9.13
C ALA A 199 6.54 -7.77 7.68
N TRP A 200 7.42 -6.81 7.36
CA TRP A 200 7.99 -6.62 6.03
C TRP A 200 8.61 -7.91 5.49
N LYS A 201 9.44 -8.61 6.30
CA LYS A 201 10.03 -9.91 5.92
C LYS A 201 8.98 -10.94 5.48
N ARG A 202 7.79 -10.96 6.09
CA ARG A 202 6.70 -11.89 5.73
C ARG A 202 5.98 -11.52 4.43
N TRP A 203 6.03 -10.24 4.06
CA TRP A 203 5.44 -9.73 2.82
C TRP A 203 6.44 -9.67 1.67
N GLN A 204 7.72 -9.93 1.92
CA GLN A 204 8.69 -10.08 0.84
C GLN A 204 8.25 -11.20 -0.10
N TYR A 205 8.33 -10.88 -1.38
CA TYR A 205 8.10 -11.80 -2.47
C TYR A 205 9.45 -12.06 -3.12
N GLN A 206 9.84 -13.33 -3.14
CA GLN A 206 10.93 -13.80 -3.97
C GLN A 206 10.30 -14.62 -5.07
N GLU A 207 10.55 -14.21 -6.30
CA GLU A 207 10.15 -15.00 -7.45
C GLU A 207 10.98 -16.29 -7.40
N SER A 208 10.33 -17.41 -7.09
CA SER A 208 11.01 -18.71 -7.13
C SER A 208 11.52 -18.93 -8.55
N SER A 209 12.84 -19.07 -8.71
CA SER A 209 13.49 -19.46 -9.97
C SER A 209 12.92 -20.75 -10.57
N ALA A 210 12.19 -21.55 -9.79
CA ALA A 210 11.52 -22.77 -10.22
C ALA A 210 10.33 -22.53 -11.19
N LEU A 211 9.87 -21.30 -11.37
CA LEU A 211 8.80 -20.94 -12.32
C LEU A 211 9.30 -20.24 -13.58
N THR A 212 10.61 -20.25 -13.85
CA THR A 212 11.12 -20.12 -15.22
C THR A 212 10.75 -21.40 -15.98
N VAL A 213 9.45 -21.61 -16.20
CA VAL A 213 9.00 -22.43 -17.31
C VAL A 213 9.48 -21.68 -18.53
N SER A 214 10.65 -22.08 -19.03
CA SER A 214 10.99 -21.94 -20.44
C SER A 214 9.91 -22.72 -21.19
N ALA A 215 8.74 -22.12 -21.36
CA ALA A 215 7.79 -22.59 -22.32
C ALA A 215 8.52 -22.44 -23.66
N PRO A 216 8.74 -23.53 -24.42
CA PRO A 216 9.22 -23.37 -25.78
C PRO A 216 8.22 -22.43 -26.45
N VAL A 217 8.70 -21.30 -26.98
CA VAL A 217 7.91 -20.45 -27.87
C VAL A 217 7.35 -21.40 -28.93
N PRO A 218 6.03 -21.60 -29.04
CA PRO A 218 5.49 -22.39 -30.12
C PRO A 218 5.96 -21.73 -31.39
N ALA A 219 6.63 -22.48 -32.27
CA ALA A 219 7.05 -22.00 -33.57
C ALA A 219 5.86 -21.25 -34.21
N GLU A 220 6.09 -19.99 -34.55
CA GLU A 220 5.10 -19.05 -35.04
C GLU A 220 4.30 -19.70 -36.18
N ALA A 221 3.05 -20.09 -35.89
CA ALA A 221 2.15 -20.59 -36.92
C ALA A 221 1.87 -19.42 -37.87
N GLN A 222 2.35 -19.55 -39.12
CA GLN A 222 2.09 -18.57 -40.17
C GLN A 222 0.58 -18.27 -40.25
N PRO A 223 0.17 -16.99 -40.18
CA PRO A 223 -1.24 -16.66 -40.28
C PRO A 223 -1.76 -17.07 -41.66
N PRO A 224 -3.02 -17.55 -41.76
CA PRO A 224 -3.62 -17.88 -43.04
C PRO A 224 -3.64 -16.64 -43.92
N ARG A 225 -3.22 -16.78 -45.18
CA ARG A 225 -3.22 -15.72 -46.20
C ARG A 225 -4.60 -15.06 -46.26
N ALA A 226 -4.73 -13.86 -45.70
CA ALA A 226 -5.91 -13.03 -45.88
C ALA A 226 -6.01 -12.63 -47.35
N LYS A 227 -7.18 -12.84 -47.97
CA LYS A 227 -7.49 -12.25 -49.28
C LYS A 227 -7.50 -10.73 -49.12
N ALA A 228 -6.72 -10.04 -49.94
CA ALA A 228 -6.65 -8.58 -49.94
C ALA A 228 -8.04 -7.96 -50.23
N LEU A 229 -8.48 -7.06 -49.34
CA LEU A 229 -9.54 -6.09 -49.63
C LEU A 229 -8.89 -4.91 -50.40
N PRO A 230 -9.58 -4.30 -51.38
CA PRO A 230 -9.02 -3.17 -52.14
C PRO A 230 -8.81 -1.92 -51.27
N ASP A 231 -7.74 -1.19 -51.58
CA ASP A 231 -7.27 0.01 -50.88
C ASP A 231 -8.31 1.14 -50.84
N VAL A 232 -8.55 1.66 -49.64
CA VAL A 232 -9.20 2.96 -49.43
C VAL A 232 -8.14 3.93 -48.92
N PRO A 233 -7.83 5.03 -49.62
CA PRO A 233 -6.79 5.96 -49.19
C PRO A 233 -7.24 6.77 -47.98
N ALA A 234 -6.55 6.59 -46.85
CA ALA A 234 -6.74 7.39 -45.65
C ALA A 234 -6.05 8.75 -45.79
N ARG A 235 -6.84 9.83 -45.89
CA ARG A 235 -6.37 11.20 -45.58
C ARG A 235 -6.44 11.39 -44.06
N ASN A 236 -5.29 11.58 -43.40
CA ASN A 236 -5.23 12.00 -42.00
C ASN A 236 -4.66 13.44 -41.90
N PRO A 237 -5.45 14.44 -41.47
CA PRO A 237 -5.06 15.85 -41.47
C PRO A 237 -4.27 16.33 -40.23
N PHE A 238 -3.77 15.45 -39.36
CA PHE A 238 -2.98 15.86 -38.20
C PHE A 238 -1.64 15.11 -38.13
N SER A 239 -0.66 15.63 -38.88
CA SER A 239 0.77 15.37 -38.62
C SER A 239 1.44 16.68 -38.20
N PRO A 240 2.10 16.74 -37.03
CA PRO A 240 2.78 17.95 -36.57
C PRO A 240 4.03 18.23 -37.42
N LEU A 241 4.14 19.48 -37.88
CA LEU A 241 5.27 20.02 -38.64
C LEU A 241 6.60 19.81 -37.86
N ARG A 242 7.53 19.08 -38.48
CA ARG A 242 8.96 19.15 -38.14
C ARG A 242 9.54 20.43 -38.73
N ILE A 243 10.02 21.33 -37.89
CA ILE A 243 10.90 22.43 -38.31
C ILE A 243 12.25 21.80 -38.66
N ALA A 244 12.62 21.87 -39.94
CA ALA A 244 13.93 21.46 -40.42
C ALA A 244 14.95 22.58 -40.18
N ALA A 245 16.05 22.24 -39.51
CA ALA A 245 17.28 23.02 -39.55
C ALA A 245 17.86 22.99 -40.97
N GLY A 246 18.07 24.16 -41.57
CA GLY A 246 18.72 24.29 -42.86
C GLY A 246 20.24 24.41 -42.70
N SER A 247 20.99 23.52 -43.35
CA SER A 247 22.40 23.73 -43.65
C SER A 247 22.69 23.29 -45.09
N ALA A 248 23.32 24.20 -45.85
CA ALA A 248 24.05 24.03 -47.13
C ALA A 248 23.21 23.60 -48.35
N GLY A 249 23.37 24.15 -49.56
CA GLY A 249 24.33 25.10 -50.14
C GLY A 249 24.27 25.00 -51.67
N GLY A 250 24.80 26.00 -52.38
CA GLY A 250 25.33 25.85 -53.75
C GLY A 250 24.45 26.36 -54.91
N SER A 251 24.71 27.59 -55.35
CA SER A 251 25.39 27.91 -56.62
C SER A 251 25.66 29.42 -56.69
#